data_AF-A0ABD5S2Y1-F1
#
_entry.id   AF-A0ABD5S2Y1-F1
#
_cell.length_a   1.000
_cell.length_b   1.000
_cell.length_c   1.000
_cell.angle_alpha   90.00
_cell.angle_beta   90.00
_cell.angle_gamma   90.00
#
_symmetry.space_group_name_H-M   'P 1'
#
loop_
_entity.id
_entity.type
_entity.pdbx_description
1 polymer ?
#
loop_
_entity_poly.entity_id
_entity_poly.type
_entity_poly.pdbx_seq_one_letter_code
_entity_poly.pdbx_strand_id
1 'polypeptide(L)'
;DTGGAGATATEGEVVTPEITSRHVVVRMDDHVGETVEVRAGGEYLFTATVGRGGDIQVSRGSAIADELEDAIDRKQRITAVPA
;
A
#
# COMPACT_ATOMS: atom_id res chain seq x y z
N ASP A 1 -19.86 -33.63 2.67
CA ASP A 1 -18.88 -33.17 1.68
C ASP A 1 -19.41 -31.90 1.04
N THR A 2 -18.72 -30.77 1.22
CA THR A 2 -18.80 -29.44 0.56
C THR A 2 -18.11 -28.50 1.55
N GLY A 3 -16.83 -28.14 1.43
CA GLY A 3 -16.21 -27.50 0.27
C GLY A 3 -15.74 -26.13 0.80
N GLY A 4 -14.49 -26.05 1.24
CA GLY A 4 -13.95 -24.93 2.01
C GLY A 4 -14.11 -23.59 1.30
N ALA A 5 -14.81 -22.66 1.95
CA ALA A 5 -14.71 -21.25 1.65
C ALA A 5 -13.37 -20.75 2.19
N GLY A 6 -12.29 -20.99 1.42
CA GLY A 6 -11.08 -20.22 1.58
C GLY A 6 -11.46 -18.76 1.39
N ALA A 7 -11.29 -17.96 2.44
CA ALA A 7 -11.44 -16.51 2.36
C ALA A 7 -10.69 -16.05 1.12
N THR A 8 -11.42 -15.55 0.13
CA THR A 8 -10.83 -14.70 -0.90
C THR A 8 -10.29 -13.50 -0.14
N ALA A 9 -9.04 -13.58 0.28
CA ALA A 9 -8.28 -12.41 0.69
C ALA A 9 -8.52 -11.41 -0.43
N THR A 10 -9.19 -10.30 -0.13
CA THR A 10 -9.36 -9.21 -1.08
C THR A 10 -7.97 -8.92 -1.63
N GLU A 11 -7.69 -9.37 -2.86
CA GLU A 11 -6.43 -9.10 -3.53
C GLU A 11 -6.44 -7.59 -3.75
N GLY A 12 -5.73 -6.87 -2.88
CA GLY A 12 -5.63 -5.41 -2.96
C GLY A 12 -5.10 -4.98 -4.31
N GLU A 13 -5.40 -3.74 -4.68
CA GLU A 13 -4.87 -3.12 -5.88
C GLU A 13 -3.34 -3.13 -5.83
N VAL A 14 -2.68 -3.65 -6.86
CA VAL A 14 -1.22 -3.63 -6.95
C VAL A 14 -0.76 -2.23 -7.30
N VAL A 15 -0.02 -1.61 -6.38
CA VAL A 15 0.48 -0.25 -6.54
C VAL A 15 2.00 -0.26 -6.68
N THR A 16 2.54 0.72 -7.41
CA THR A 16 3.98 0.94 -7.51
C THR A 16 4.31 2.27 -6.84
N PRO A 17 4.87 2.26 -5.62
CA PRO A 17 5.26 3.50 -4.96
C PRO A 17 6.41 4.17 -5.69
N GLU A 18 6.36 5.50 -5.76
CA GLU A 18 7.41 6.34 -6.36
C GLU A 18 8.25 7.00 -5.27
N ILE A 19 9.56 6.78 -5.30
CA ILE A 19 10.50 7.41 -4.37
C ILE A 19 10.93 8.76 -4.94
N THR A 20 10.63 9.83 -4.19
CA THR A 20 11.08 11.20 -4.51
C THR A 20 12.19 11.63 -3.55
N SER A 21 12.71 12.85 -3.69
CA SER A 21 13.72 13.36 -2.76
C SER A 21 13.22 13.51 -1.31
N ARG A 22 11.90 13.67 -1.10
CA ARG A 22 11.33 13.98 0.23
C ARG A 22 10.26 13.01 0.70
N HIS A 23 9.55 12.35 -0.23
CA HIS A 23 8.46 11.44 0.08
C HIS A 23 8.56 10.17 -0.73
N VAL A 24 8.03 9.08 -0.19
CA VAL A 24 7.59 7.93 -0.98
C VAL A 24 6.09 8.11 -1.23
N VAL A 25 5.70 8.08 -2.51
CA VAL A 25 4.36 8.44 -2.97
C VAL A 25 3.66 7.21 -3.51
N VAL A 26 2.49 6.89 -2.98
CA VAL A 26 1.61 5.84 -3.51
C VAL A 26 0.44 6.52 -4.22
N ARG A 27 0.29 6.29 -5.52
CA ARG A 27 -0.83 6.82 -6.30
C ARG A 27 -2.01 5.85 -6.28
N MET A 28 -3.19 6.39 -6.02
CA MET A 28 -4.49 5.72 -5.91
C MET A 28 -5.60 6.71 -6.31
N ASP A 29 -5.60 7.15 -7.56
CA ASP A 29 -6.49 8.21 -8.06
C ASP A 29 -7.99 7.90 -7.87
N ASP A 30 -8.37 6.62 -7.92
CA ASP A 30 -9.76 6.16 -7.76
C ASP A 30 -10.21 6.01 -6.30
N HIS A 31 -9.32 6.20 -5.33
CA HIS A 31 -9.57 5.98 -3.90
C HIS A 31 -9.51 7.26 -3.06
N VAL A 32 -9.69 8.43 -3.67
CA VAL A 32 -9.58 9.74 -2.98
C VAL A 32 -10.49 9.82 -1.75
N GLY A 33 -9.90 10.13 -0.60
CA GLY A 33 -10.62 10.25 0.66
C GLY A 33 -10.96 8.92 1.34
N GLU A 34 -10.64 7.79 0.71
CA GLU A 34 -10.79 6.47 1.31
C GLU A 34 -9.61 6.14 2.20
N THR A 35 -9.86 5.34 3.23
CA THR A 35 -8.79 4.76 4.06
C THR A 35 -8.41 3.42 3.46
N VAL A 36 -7.13 3.23 3.23
CA VAL A 36 -6.59 2.01 2.63
C VAL A 36 -5.53 1.41 3.54
N GLU A 37 -5.46 0.08 3.51
CA GLU A 37 -4.41 -0.70 4.13
C GLU A 37 -3.36 -1.06 3.07
N VAL A 38 -2.13 -0.61 3.28
CA VAL A 38 -1.00 -0.91 2.41
C VAL A 38 -0.23 -2.11 2.96
N ARG A 39 0.07 -3.05 2.07
CA ARG A 39 0.75 -4.31 2.37
C ARG A 39 1.94 -4.51 1.45
N ALA A 40 2.99 -5.17 1.93
CA ALA A 40 4.11 -5.67 1.14
C ALA A 40 4.19 -7.19 1.23
N GLY A 41 4.22 -7.86 0.09
CA GLY A 41 4.27 -9.33 0.07
C GLY A 41 3.04 -10.01 0.69
N GLY A 42 1.95 -9.25 0.88
CA GLY A 42 0.75 -9.70 1.61
C GLY A 42 0.76 -9.39 3.11
N GLU A 43 1.85 -8.86 3.65
CA GLU A 43 1.97 -8.45 5.06
C GLU A 43 1.61 -6.97 5.24
N TYR A 44 0.92 -6.64 6.32
CA TYR A 44 0.57 -5.26 6.69
C TYR A 44 1.82 -4.39 6.84
N LEU A 45 1.82 -3.21 6.23
CA LEU A 45 2.81 -2.16 6.47
C LEU A 45 2.19 -1.01 7.26
N PHE A 46 1.15 -0.37 6.70
CA PHE A 46 0.49 0.77 7.33
C PHE A 46 -0.91 1.01 6.77
N THR A 47 -1.71 1.77 7.51
CA THR A 47 -2.99 2.31 7.06
C THR A 47 -2.88 3.83 6.88
N ALA A 48 -3.42 4.34 5.78
CA ALA A 48 -3.50 5.77 5.53
C ALA A 48 -4.74 6.13 4.72
N THR A 49 -5.17 7.38 4.84
CA THR A 49 -6.22 7.95 3.99
C THR A 49 -5.58 8.54 2.74
N VAL A 50 -6.14 8.23 1.58
CA VAL A 50 -5.72 8.81 0.30
C VAL A 50 -6.06 10.29 0.29
N GLY A 51 -5.06 11.10 -0.01
CA GLY A 51 -5.19 12.55 -0.08
C GLY A 51 -6.12 13.00 -1.20
N ARG A 52 -6.46 14.30 -1.19
CA ARG A 52 -7.30 14.91 -2.24
C ARG A 52 -6.66 14.84 -3.63
N GLY A 53 -5.34 14.67 -3.69
CA GLY A 53 -4.57 14.54 -4.93
C GLY A 53 -4.53 13.12 -5.50
N GLY A 54 -5.26 12.16 -4.91
CA GLY A 54 -5.20 10.77 -5.33
C GLY A 54 -3.95 10.06 -4.82
N ASP A 55 -3.29 10.59 -3.80
CA ASP A 55 -2.01 10.07 -3.36
C ASP A 55 -1.87 9.97 -1.83
N ILE A 56 -1.04 9.01 -1.43
CA ILE A 56 -0.53 8.89 -0.07
C ILE A 56 0.94 9.29 -0.12
N GLN A 57 1.31 10.28 0.69
CA GLN A 57 2.69 10.73 0.80
C GLN A 57 3.27 10.34 2.16
N VAL A 58 4.31 9.54 2.14
CA VAL A 58 5.05 9.14 3.33
C VAL A 58 6.39 9.88 3.34
N SER A 59 6.65 10.68 4.36
CA SER A 59 7.93 11.40 4.49
C SER A 59 9.10 10.42 4.56
N ARG A 60 10.15 10.66 3.77
CA ARG A 60 11.38 9.87 3.81
C ARG A 60 12.09 10.04 5.15
N GLY A 61 12.77 8.98 5.59
CA GLY A 61 13.39 8.90 6.92
C GLY A 61 12.40 8.67 8.05
N SER A 62 11.13 8.39 7.74
CA SER A 62 10.21 7.76 8.68
C SER A 62 10.38 6.25 8.61
N ALA A 63 10.11 5.54 9.72
CA ALA A 63 10.18 4.08 9.75
C ALA A 63 9.31 3.43 8.66
N ILE A 64 8.15 4.02 8.35
CA ILE A 64 7.25 3.53 7.29
C ILE A 64 7.89 3.69 5.91
N ALA A 65 8.54 4.83 5.63
CA ALA A 65 9.23 5.03 4.37
C ALA A 65 10.39 4.04 4.21
N ASP A 66 11.17 3.85 5.28
CA ASP A 66 12.29 2.90 5.27
C ASP A 66 11.81 1.47 4.99
N GLU A 67 10.71 1.03 5.62
CA GLU A 67 10.10 -0.27 5.34
C GLU A 67 9.55 -0.38 3.91
N LEU A 68 8.97 0.69 3.35
CA LEU A 68 8.48 0.71 1.98
C LEU A 68 9.63 0.60 0.96
N GLU A 69 10.72 1.35 1.19
CA GLU A 69 11.92 1.33 0.37
C GLU A 69 12.55 -0.07 0.39
N ASP A 70 12.67 -0.68 1.58
CA ASP A 70 13.13 -2.06 1.77
C ASP A 70 12.26 -3.07 1.01
N ALA A 71 10.94 -2.90 1.02
CA ALA A 71 10.01 -3.78 0.30
C ALA A 71 10.19 -3.67 -1.22
N ILE A 72 10.38 -2.46 -1.75
CA ILE A 72 10.64 -2.20 -3.16
C ILE A 72 11.99 -2.81 -3.58
N ASP A 73 13.04 -2.61 -2.79
CA ASP A 73 14.38 -3.15 -3.05
C ASP A 73 14.40 -4.68 -3.07
N ARG A 74 13.60 -5.30 -2.18
CA ARG A 74 13.36 -6.76 -2.16
C ARG A 74 12.42 -7.25 -3.25
N LYS A 75 11.93 -6.36 -4.13
CA LYS A 75 10.96 -6.64 -5.21
C LYS A 75 9.68 -7.27 -4.70
N GLN A 76 9.26 -6.91 -3.49
CA GLN A 76 7.99 -7.36 -2.94
C GLN A 76 6.84 -6.69 -3.70
N ARG A 77 5.74 -7.42 -3.84
CA ARG A 77 4.51 -6.86 -4.38
C ARG A 77 3.87 -5.96 -3.34
N ILE A 78 3.68 -4.69 -3.66
CA ILE A 78 2.95 -3.75 -2.81
C ILE A 78 1.47 -3.76 -3.24
N THR A 79 0.56 -3.90 -2.28
CA THR A 79 -0.88 -3.88 -2.52
C THR A 79 -1.59 -2.93 -1.58
N ALA A 80 -2.64 -2.28 -2.03
CA ALA A 80 -3.52 -1.46 -1.22
C ALA A 80 -4.94 -2.04 -1.20
N VAL A 81 -5.52 -2.18 -0.02
CA VAL A 81 -6.87 -2.72 0.18
C VAL A 81 -7.74 -1.64 0.82
N PRO A 82 -8.89 -1.28 0.23
CA PRO A 82 -9.85 -0.41 0.90
C PRO A 82 -10.31 -1.00 2.23
N ALA A 83 -10.24 -0.20 3.30
CA ALA A 83 -10.60 -0.59 4.67
C ALA A 83 -12.08 -0.38 4.99
#